data_AF-A0A496BIH2-F1
#
_entry.id   AF-A0A496BIH2-F1
#
_cell.length_a   1.000
_cell.length_b   1.000
_cell.length_c   1.000
_cell.angle_alpha   90.00
_cell.angle_beta   90.00
_cell.angle_gamma   90.00
#
_symmetry.space_group_name_H-M   'P 1'
#
loop_
_entity.id
_entity.type
_entity.pdbx_description
1 polymer ?
#
loop_
_entity_poly.entity_id
_entity_poly.type
_entity_poly.pdbx_seq_one_letter_code
_entity_poly.pdbx_strand_id
1 'polypeptide(L)'
;MRYNSSMYTDLTDEELIELVQDGNEIAFEQLAARHSFRIWQLVVLNSRQTRDAEEIFQDIWIAVWENIDGLRKVSSFGAWLQKIAYTACRRYYTQKSHTRSEILQGADQLAETMDQDALARFRETELRWAVREAVYHLPEKVRSVAVLYYLEASTVKEIAAELNLAVGTVKTRLREVRTLLRTEFGVEEVKSKTSIRVPEQEAPKPASSRIKEGFEMELTLERDDLLRALQGLQDGTTGQNAESVLSNVLIRTEAGAIDLEVSVRMKIEGTVKAAGTIAVPAQKLIETLETLPTDMPINLIKTANDTVEIRCGDSIYKITDISGETFPQPLSVESETFSLSGQTLRDVIHQTAYAASIEDERSFLKGLYFNFLEDRTEIVATDGKRLALATYDPFKRQEKANGFIVPLKTVQEIPKIFSESIEVEVSVSGNQIRFTDGDATLTTELVDREYPNYQNIIPQNKNKVVVSREQLLRVTQHIGQLANPKDCKICLEIDTERIRVSTKTPESEEPYETVSVESATGSTRIGFDARLLADALAHIDTESVLIEFSRELDPVLIKPMGDDRYIALIMPMLLE
;
A
#
# COMPACT_ATOMS: atom_id res chain seq x y z
N MET A 1 0.35 14.22 37.60
CA MET A 1 0.55 13.12 38.56
C MET A 1 0.94 11.91 37.72
N ARG A 2 2.21 11.50 37.73
CA ARG A 2 2.71 10.37 36.93
C ARG A 2 2.43 9.09 37.72
N TYR A 3 1.44 8.30 37.31
CA TYR A 3 1.25 6.95 37.86
C TYR A 3 2.09 5.95 37.05
N ASN A 4 2.70 5.01 37.76
CA ASN A 4 3.56 3.95 37.25
C ASN A 4 2.80 3.06 36.25
N SER A 5 2.88 3.37 34.95
CA SER A 5 2.37 2.52 33.86
C SER A 5 3.21 1.26 33.62
N SER A 6 4.35 1.09 34.32
CA SER A 6 5.29 -0.03 34.06
C SER A 6 5.08 -1.27 34.94
N MET A 7 3.98 -1.36 35.70
CA MET A 7 3.82 -2.44 36.69
C MET A 7 3.09 -3.68 36.14
N TYR A 8 2.40 -3.56 35.00
CA TYR A 8 1.53 -4.63 34.46
C TYR A 8 1.81 -4.97 32.98
N THR A 9 2.84 -4.39 32.37
CA THR A 9 3.17 -4.60 30.94
C THR A 9 3.56 -6.04 30.61
N ASP A 10 4.06 -6.78 31.59
CA ASP A 10 4.54 -8.16 31.44
C ASP A 10 3.51 -9.24 31.79
N LEU A 11 2.33 -8.85 32.30
CA LEU A 11 1.28 -9.80 32.66
C LEU A 11 0.55 -10.33 31.43
N THR A 12 0.10 -11.58 31.45
CA THR A 12 -0.77 -12.13 30.39
C THR A 12 -2.15 -11.47 30.42
N ASP A 13 -2.93 -11.64 29.36
CA ASP A 13 -4.31 -11.13 29.38
C ASP A 13 -5.12 -11.80 30.48
N GLU A 14 -4.84 -13.07 30.79
CA GLU A 14 -5.48 -13.77 31.90
C GLU A 14 -5.17 -13.14 33.26
N GLU A 15 -3.90 -12.85 33.52
CA GLU A 15 -3.46 -12.20 34.77
C GLU A 15 -3.98 -10.77 34.88
N LEU A 16 -4.04 -10.03 33.76
CA LEU A 16 -4.66 -8.71 33.72
C LEU A 16 -6.16 -8.80 34.04
N ILE A 17 -6.88 -9.75 33.45
CA ILE A 17 -8.32 -9.89 33.67
C ILE A 17 -8.63 -10.24 35.12
N GLU A 18 -7.85 -11.13 35.75
CA GLU A 18 -8.00 -11.43 37.18
C GLU A 18 -7.82 -10.18 38.05
N LEU A 19 -6.80 -9.36 37.76
CA LEU A 19 -6.61 -8.08 38.45
C LEU A 19 -7.73 -7.08 38.18
N VAL A 20 -8.29 -7.08 36.98
CA VAL A 20 -9.42 -6.22 36.63
C VAL A 20 -10.70 -6.65 37.37
N GLN A 21 -10.92 -7.95 37.53
CA GLN A 21 -12.04 -8.50 38.33
C GLN A 21 -11.91 -8.15 39.82
N ASP A 22 -10.68 -7.93 40.30
CA ASP A 22 -10.40 -7.39 41.64
C ASP A 22 -10.52 -5.85 41.72
N GLY A 23 -10.98 -5.19 40.64
CA GLY A 23 -11.24 -3.75 40.58
C GLY A 23 -10.02 -2.89 40.22
N ASN A 24 -8.97 -3.47 39.62
CA ASN A 24 -7.76 -2.73 39.24
C ASN A 24 -7.93 -1.96 37.92
N GLU A 25 -8.17 -0.65 38.02
CA GLU A 25 -8.33 0.24 36.86
C GLU A 25 -7.09 0.29 35.94
N ILE A 26 -5.88 0.17 36.50
CA ILE A 26 -4.63 0.24 35.72
C ILE A 26 -4.43 -1.03 34.90
N ALA A 27 -4.80 -2.19 35.46
CA ALA A 27 -4.80 -3.45 34.71
C ALA A 27 -5.82 -3.40 33.56
N PHE A 28 -6.95 -2.71 33.74
CA PHE A 28 -7.96 -2.55 32.70
C PHE A 28 -7.51 -1.61 31.59
N GLU A 29 -6.85 -0.51 31.92
CA GLU A 29 -6.25 0.38 30.91
C GLU A 29 -5.24 -0.37 30.04
N GLN A 30 -4.41 -1.23 30.64
CA GLN A 30 -3.45 -2.06 29.92
C GLN A 30 -4.12 -3.14 29.05
N LEU A 31 -5.17 -3.78 29.57
CA LEU A 31 -5.98 -4.76 28.82
C LEU A 31 -6.71 -4.09 27.65
N ALA A 32 -7.30 -2.93 27.88
CA ALA A 32 -7.98 -2.14 26.87
C ALA A 32 -6.99 -1.70 25.77
N ALA A 33 -5.81 -1.20 26.14
CA ALA A 33 -4.79 -0.80 25.18
C ALA A 33 -4.37 -1.94 24.24
N ARG A 34 -4.22 -3.17 24.76
CA ARG A 34 -3.83 -4.36 23.98
C ARG A 34 -4.86 -4.76 22.92
N HIS A 35 -6.14 -4.62 23.23
CA HIS A 35 -7.23 -5.09 22.37
C HIS A 35 -7.92 -3.97 21.58
N SER A 36 -7.67 -2.70 21.95
CA SER A 36 -8.28 -1.50 21.36
C SER A 36 -8.18 -1.45 19.85
N PHE A 37 -7.02 -1.78 19.27
CA PHE A 37 -6.85 -1.73 17.82
C PHE A 37 -7.75 -2.72 17.07
N ARG A 38 -7.86 -3.97 17.55
CA ARG A 38 -8.69 -5.02 16.93
C ARG A 38 -10.18 -4.68 17.04
N ILE A 39 -10.60 -4.12 18.17
CA ILE A 39 -11.98 -3.70 18.41
C ILE A 39 -12.33 -2.46 17.60
N TRP A 40 -11.41 -1.50 17.49
CA TRP A 40 -11.57 -0.33 16.65
C TRP A 40 -11.79 -0.71 15.18
N GLN A 41 -10.99 -1.64 14.65
CA GLN A 41 -11.17 -2.17 13.29
C GLN A 41 -12.56 -2.81 13.11
N LEU A 42 -13.02 -3.63 14.06
CA LEU A 42 -14.35 -4.24 14.01
C LEU A 42 -15.46 -3.17 13.99
N VAL A 43 -15.34 -2.13 14.81
CA VAL A 43 -16.32 -1.05 14.91
C VAL A 43 -16.37 -0.22 13.63
N VAL A 44 -15.22 0.15 13.06
CA VAL A 44 -15.15 0.89 11.81
C VAL A 44 -15.77 0.09 10.65
N LEU A 45 -15.48 -1.22 10.57
CA LEU A 45 -16.02 -2.11 9.53
C LEU A 45 -17.55 -2.26 9.60
N ASN A 46 -18.16 -2.04 10.77
CA ASN A 46 -19.59 -2.17 11.00
C ASN A 46 -20.30 -0.81 11.20
N SER A 47 -19.57 0.30 11.08
CA SER A 47 -20.10 1.65 11.25
C SER A 47 -20.42 2.32 9.91
N ARG A 48 -21.52 3.05 9.85
CA ARG A 48 -21.95 3.80 8.66
C ARG A 48 -21.21 5.14 8.51
N GLN A 49 -20.65 5.68 9.58
CA GLN A 49 -19.91 6.95 9.63
C GLN A 49 -18.80 6.90 10.70
N THR A 50 -17.70 7.62 10.48
CA THR A 50 -16.54 7.66 11.39
C THR A 50 -16.89 8.20 12.79
N ARG A 51 -17.81 9.16 12.87
CA ARG A 51 -18.25 9.77 14.15
C ARG A 51 -19.02 8.79 15.04
N ASP A 52 -19.78 7.88 14.44
CA ASP A 52 -20.52 6.85 15.15
C ASP A 52 -19.56 5.77 15.72
N ALA A 53 -18.42 5.54 15.06
CA ALA A 53 -17.44 4.54 15.47
C ALA A 53 -16.76 4.89 16.81
N GLU A 54 -16.46 6.17 17.06
CA GLU A 54 -15.88 6.61 18.34
C GLU A 54 -16.85 6.39 19.51
N GLU A 55 -18.14 6.66 19.30
CA GLU A 55 -19.18 6.49 20.31
C GLU A 55 -19.40 5.00 20.63
N ILE A 56 -19.54 4.17 19.58
CA ILE A 56 -19.65 2.71 19.73
C ILE A 56 -18.42 2.13 20.43
N PHE A 57 -17.23 2.60 20.09
CA PHE A 57 -15.98 2.12 20.67
C PHE A 57 -15.87 2.44 22.16
N GLN A 58 -16.28 3.63 22.59
CA GLN A 58 -16.36 3.98 24.02
C GLN A 58 -17.37 3.10 24.75
N ASP A 59 -18.56 2.90 24.17
CA ASP A 59 -19.61 2.06 24.77
C ASP A 59 -19.16 0.59 24.96
N ILE A 60 -18.34 0.07 24.04
CA ILE A 60 -17.78 -1.27 24.16
C ILE A 60 -16.88 -1.39 25.39
N TRP A 61 -15.96 -0.45 25.60
CA TRP A 61 -15.04 -0.53 26.75
C TRP A 61 -15.75 -0.31 28.09
N ILE A 62 -16.79 0.52 28.12
CA ILE A 62 -17.66 0.65 29.29
C ILE A 62 -18.36 -0.68 29.57
N ALA A 63 -18.94 -1.31 28.55
CA ALA A 63 -19.59 -2.61 28.70
C ALA A 63 -18.63 -3.72 29.14
N VAL A 64 -17.37 -3.68 28.68
CA VAL A 64 -16.34 -4.61 29.13
C VAL A 64 -16.06 -4.42 30.62
N TRP A 65 -15.78 -3.20 31.06
CA TRP A 65 -15.50 -2.91 32.48
C TRP A 65 -16.64 -3.34 33.40
N GLU A 66 -17.90 -3.08 33.01
CA GLU A 66 -19.06 -3.39 33.85
C GLU A 66 -19.41 -4.88 33.92
N ASN A 67 -18.96 -5.70 32.96
CA ASN A 67 -19.37 -7.11 32.83
C ASN A 67 -18.22 -8.12 32.93
N ILE A 68 -16.99 -7.66 33.10
CA ILE A 68 -15.80 -8.52 33.17
C ILE A 68 -15.82 -9.46 34.38
N ASP A 69 -16.48 -9.08 35.48
CA ASP A 69 -16.69 -9.93 36.67
C ASP A 69 -17.53 -11.18 36.36
N GLY A 70 -18.39 -11.11 35.33
CA GLY A 70 -19.19 -12.24 34.87
C GLY A 70 -18.41 -13.27 34.05
N LEU A 71 -17.17 -12.96 33.63
CA LEU A 71 -16.37 -13.83 32.77
C LEU A 71 -15.77 -14.99 33.57
N ARG A 72 -16.46 -16.13 33.60
CA ARG A 72 -16.02 -17.33 34.32
C ARG A 72 -14.79 -18.03 33.72
N LYS A 73 -14.58 -17.91 32.41
CA LYS A 73 -13.44 -18.51 31.69
C LYS A 73 -12.61 -17.42 31.02
N VAL A 74 -11.56 -17.01 31.70
CA VAL A 74 -10.70 -15.88 31.30
C VAL A 74 -10.08 -16.08 29.91
N SER A 75 -9.69 -17.31 29.56
CA SER A 75 -9.14 -17.65 28.23
C SER A 75 -10.12 -17.48 27.06
N SER A 76 -11.40 -17.17 27.34
CA SER A 76 -12.44 -16.93 26.33
C SER A 76 -12.69 -15.44 26.06
N PHE A 77 -11.93 -14.56 26.73
CA PHE A 77 -12.06 -13.10 26.69
C PHE A 77 -12.12 -12.55 25.26
N GLY A 78 -11.25 -13.01 24.35
CA GLY A 78 -11.25 -12.53 22.96
C GLY A 78 -12.58 -12.75 22.23
N ALA A 79 -13.18 -13.93 22.37
CA ALA A 79 -14.47 -14.25 21.75
C ALA A 79 -15.65 -13.53 22.45
N TRP A 80 -15.55 -13.33 23.78
CA TRP A 80 -16.50 -12.54 24.56
C TRP A 80 -16.49 -11.06 24.15
N LEU A 81 -15.30 -10.45 24.06
CA LEU A 81 -15.08 -9.07 23.64
C LEU A 81 -15.57 -8.79 22.22
N GLN A 82 -15.30 -9.69 21.27
CA GLN A 82 -15.80 -9.58 19.89
C GLN A 82 -17.33 -9.59 19.82
N LYS A 83 -17.98 -10.37 20.68
CA LYS A 83 -19.45 -10.45 20.73
C LYS A 83 -20.06 -9.19 21.34
N ILE A 84 -19.43 -8.59 22.34
CA ILE A 84 -19.80 -7.26 22.87
C ILE A 84 -19.68 -6.22 21.75
N ALA A 85 -18.56 -6.20 21.04
CA ALA A 85 -18.30 -5.23 19.97
C ALA A 85 -19.31 -5.32 18.81
N TYR A 86 -19.61 -6.54 18.34
CA TYR A 86 -20.61 -6.77 17.31
C TYR A 86 -22.02 -6.36 17.75
N THR A 87 -22.39 -6.68 19.00
CA THR A 87 -23.70 -6.34 19.57
C THR A 87 -23.85 -4.82 19.70
N ALA A 88 -22.80 -4.12 20.12
CA ALA A 88 -22.77 -2.66 20.21
C ALA A 88 -22.96 -2.00 18.84
N CYS A 89 -22.26 -2.46 17.80
CA CYS A 89 -22.42 -1.94 16.43
C CYS A 89 -23.86 -2.12 15.92
N ARG A 90 -24.43 -3.32 16.07
CA ARG A 90 -25.79 -3.63 15.61
C ARG A 90 -26.86 -2.85 16.39
N ARG A 91 -26.67 -2.68 17.70
CA ARG A 91 -27.56 -1.93 18.57
C ARG A 91 -27.51 -0.44 18.27
N TYR A 92 -26.34 0.16 18.07
CA TYR A 92 -26.21 1.59 17.78
C TYR A 92 -27.09 2.06 16.61
N TYR A 93 -27.20 1.25 15.54
CA TYR A 93 -28.07 1.56 14.41
C TYR A 93 -29.53 1.12 14.55
N THR A 94 -29.86 0.28 15.54
CA THR A 94 -31.25 -0.12 15.84
C THR A 94 -31.87 0.65 17.02
N GLN A 95 -31.05 1.25 17.90
CA GLN A 95 -31.43 1.92 19.16
C GLN A 95 -31.26 3.44 19.15
N LYS A 96 -31.10 4.10 17.99
CA LYS A 96 -31.28 5.57 17.88
C LYS A 96 -32.72 6.07 18.17
N SER A 97 -33.51 5.25 18.88
CA SER A 97 -34.77 5.62 19.54
C SER A 97 -34.76 5.44 21.07
N HIS A 98 -33.87 4.70 21.75
CA HIS A 98 -33.81 4.68 23.23
C HIS A 98 -32.47 4.22 23.85
N THR A 99 -31.97 5.11 24.71
CA THR A 99 -30.89 5.17 25.72
C THR A 99 -30.11 3.91 26.20
N ARG A 100 -28.78 4.10 26.27
CA ARG A 100 -27.62 3.51 27.01
C ARG A 100 -27.81 2.46 28.13
N SER A 101 -29.00 2.27 28.72
CA SER A 101 -29.20 1.42 29.91
C SER A 101 -29.44 -0.08 29.62
N GLU A 102 -29.72 -0.46 28.37
CA GLU A 102 -30.06 -1.86 27.98
C GLU A 102 -28.84 -2.71 27.54
N ILE A 103 -27.65 -2.11 27.45
CA ILE A 103 -26.39 -2.81 27.12
C ILE A 103 -26.05 -3.83 28.22
N LEU A 104 -26.31 -3.47 29.47
CA LEU A 104 -25.89 -4.17 30.68
C LEU A 104 -26.62 -5.49 30.95
N GLN A 105 -27.93 -5.59 30.67
CA GLN A 105 -28.70 -6.80 30.98
C GLN A 105 -28.47 -7.97 30.00
N GLY A 106 -27.85 -7.73 28.84
CA GLY A 106 -27.62 -8.76 27.83
C GLY A 106 -26.32 -9.55 28.02
N ALA A 107 -25.30 -8.93 28.61
CA ALA A 107 -23.96 -9.52 28.74
C ALA A 107 -23.91 -10.66 29.79
N ASP A 108 -24.71 -10.58 30.84
CA ASP A 108 -24.84 -11.63 31.86
C ASP A 108 -25.34 -12.98 31.29
N GLN A 109 -26.26 -12.94 30.31
CA GLN A 109 -26.78 -14.16 29.67
C GLN A 109 -25.79 -14.80 28.70
N LEU A 110 -24.76 -14.06 28.27
CA LEU A 110 -23.79 -14.51 27.28
C LEU A 110 -22.63 -15.31 27.89
N ALA A 111 -22.30 -15.06 29.15
CA ALA A 111 -21.19 -15.71 29.85
C ALA A 111 -21.44 -17.20 30.13
N GLU A 112 -22.69 -17.66 30.08
CA GLU A 112 -23.06 -19.05 30.40
C GLU A 112 -22.96 -20.05 29.23
N THR A 113 -22.61 -19.63 28.01
CA THR A 113 -22.71 -20.49 26.81
C THR A 113 -21.39 -20.82 26.10
N MET A 114 -20.23 -20.58 26.73
CA MET A 114 -18.94 -20.72 26.04
C MET A 114 -18.02 -21.77 26.66
N ASP A 115 -18.14 -23.03 26.22
CA ASP A 115 -16.97 -23.88 25.91
C ASP A 115 -17.28 -25.14 25.07
N GLN A 116 -16.44 -25.35 24.04
CA GLN A 116 -15.88 -26.63 23.52
C GLN A 116 -15.43 -26.57 22.05
N ASP A 117 -15.80 -25.53 21.29
CA ASP A 117 -15.58 -25.49 19.83
C ASP A 117 -14.58 -24.41 19.36
N ALA A 118 -13.88 -23.75 20.28
CA ALA A 118 -13.02 -22.60 19.95
C ALA A 118 -11.75 -22.98 19.18
N LEU A 119 -11.21 -24.18 19.38
CA LEU A 119 -9.94 -24.62 18.77
C LEU A 119 -10.10 -25.05 17.30
N ALA A 120 -11.30 -25.48 16.88
CA ALA A 120 -11.58 -25.90 15.51
C ALA A 120 -11.79 -24.71 14.54
N ARG A 121 -12.21 -23.55 15.05
CA ARG A 121 -12.52 -22.34 14.25
C ARG A 121 -11.28 -21.55 13.82
N PHE A 122 -10.15 -21.73 14.51
CA PHE A 122 -8.91 -21.04 14.16
C PHE A 122 -8.34 -21.49 12.80
N ARG A 123 -8.39 -22.79 12.48
CA ARG A 123 -7.98 -23.32 11.16
C ARG A 123 -8.90 -22.89 10.01
N GLU A 124 -10.14 -22.53 10.32
CA GLU A 124 -11.13 -22.09 9.32
C GLU A 124 -10.94 -20.63 8.91
N THR A 125 -10.29 -19.82 9.75
CA THR A 125 -10.17 -18.36 9.58
C THR A 125 -9.16 -17.98 8.49
N GLU A 126 -8.07 -18.73 8.35
CA GLU A 126 -7.07 -18.53 7.29
C GLU A 126 -7.62 -18.87 5.90
N LEU A 127 -8.45 -19.92 5.81
CA LEU A 127 -9.17 -20.26 4.58
C LEU A 127 -10.24 -19.20 4.26
N ARG A 128 -10.85 -18.60 5.29
CA ARG A 128 -11.84 -17.53 5.15
C ARG A 128 -11.25 -16.22 4.64
N TRP A 129 -10.01 -15.85 4.91
CA TRP A 129 -9.44 -14.58 4.41
C TRP A 129 -9.36 -14.53 2.88
N ALA A 130 -8.83 -15.58 2.25
CA ALA A 130 -8.76 -15.67 0.78
C ALA A 130 -10.16 -15.74 0.14
N VAL A 131 -11.07 -16.49 0.77
CA VAL A 131 -12.49 -16.55 0.33
C VAL A 131 -13.18 -15.20 0.54
N ARG A 132 -12.84 -14.44 1.60
CA ARG A 132 -13.43 -13.14 1.95
C ARG A 132 -13.00 -12.04 0.99
N GLU A 133 -11.74 -12.04 0.57
CA GLU A 133 -11.22 -11.14 -0.47
C GLU A 133 -11.91 -11.40 -1.80
N ALA A 134 -11.96 -12.67 -2.23
CA ALA A 134 -12.61 -13.03 -3.49
C ALA A 134 -14.13 -12.78 -3.48
N VAL A 135 -14.80 -12.91 -2.32
CA VAL A 135 -16.23 -12.57 -2.17
C VAL A 135 -16.47 -11.06 -2.26
N TYR A 136 -15.53 -10.22 -1.83
CA TYR A 136 -15.63 -8.75 -1.90
C TYR A 136 -15.67 -8.24 -3.35
N HIS A 137 -14.89 -8.85 -4.23
CA HIS A 137 -14.81 -8.50 -5.66
C HIS A 137 -15.94 -9.08 -6.53
N LEU A 138 -16.83 -9.92 -5.96
CA LEU A 138 -17.97 -10.47 -6.71
C LEU A 138 -18.97 -9.37 -7.11
N PRO A 139 -19.69 -9.49 -8.23
CA PRO A 139 -20.74 -8.56 -8.62
C PRO A 139 -21.82 -8.37 -7.54
N GLU A 140 -22.30 -7.15 -7.37
CA GLU A 140 -23.22 -6.73 -6.28
C GLU A 140 -24.43 -7.67 -6.12
N LYS A 141 -25.01 -8.14 -7.24
CA LYS A 141 -26.20 -9.01 -7.24
C LYS A 141 -25.99 -10.38 -6.60
N VAL A 142 -24.75 -10.89 -6.63
CA VAL A 142 -24.41 -12.22 -6.09
C VAL A 142 -23.63 -12.13 -4.78
N ARG A 143 -22.99 -10.99 -4.52
CA ARG A 143 -22.21 -10.69 -3.32
C ARG A 143 -23.01 -10.86 -2.03
N SER A 144 -24.22 -10.32 -1.93
CA SER A 144 -25.03 -10.41 -0.70
C SER A 144 -25.37 -11.86 -0.32
N VAL A 145 -25.61 -12.72 -1.30
CA VAL A 145 -25.86 -14.16 -1.07
C VAL A 145 -24.57 -14.89 -0.67
N ALA A 146 -23.43 -14.49 -1.25
CA ALA A 146 -22.12 -15.06 -0.94
C ALA A 146 -21.67 -14.70 0.48
N VAL A 147 -21.85 -13.45 0.90
CA VAL A 147 -21.53 -12.97 2.26
C VAL A 147 -22.33 -13.75 3.30
N LEU A 148 -23.67 -13.79 3.17
CA LEU A 148 -24.53 -14.48 4.13
C LEU A 148 -24.23 -15.99 4.19
N TYR A 149 -23.92 -16.62 3.06
CA TYR A 149 -23.69 -18.07 3.01
C TYR A 149 -22.28 -18.49 3.44
N TYR A 150 -21.24 -17.82 2.92
CA TYR A 150 -19.84 -18.24 3.12
C TYR A 150 -19.15 -17.54 4.29
N LEU A 151 -19.56 -16.31 4.63
CA LEU A 151 -18.94 -15.54 5.71
C LEU A 151 -19.76 -15.62 6.99
N GLU A 152 -21.08 -15.66 6.88
CA GLU A 152 -22.00 -15.71 8.03
C GLU A 152 -22.60 -17.10 8.30
N ALA A 153 -22.28 -18.10 7.48
CA ALA A 153 -22.77 -19.48 7.59
C ALA A 153 -24.31 -19.63 7.65
N SER A 154 -25.06 -18.66 7.11
CA SER A 154 -26.52 -18.69 7.06
C SER A 154 -27.02 -19.78 6.10
N THR A 155 -28.14 -20.42 6.45
CA THR A 155 -28.73 -21.44 5.59
C THR A 155 -29.42 -20.82 4.38
N VAL A 156 -29.55 -21.59 3.29
CA VAL A 156 -30.22 -21.13 2.04
C VAL A 156 -31.66 -20.65 2.27
N LYS A 157 -32.34 -21.15 3.31
CA LYS A 157 -33.70 -20.73 3.67
C LYS A 157 -33.71 -19.40 4.42
N GLU A 158 -32.75 -19.18 5.32
CA GLU A 158 -32.59 -17.91 6.04
C GLU A 158 -32.18 -16.79 5.08
N ILE A 159 -31.26 -17.06 4.15
CA ILE A 159 -30.85 -16.09 3.13
C ILE A 159 -32.02 -15.69 2.21
N ALA A 160 -32.88 -16.64 1.87
CA ALA A 160 -34.07 -16.37 1.06
C ALA A 160 -35.06 -15.45 1.79
N ALA A 161 -35.23 -15.65 3.10
CA ALA A 161 -36.07 -14.78 3.93
C ALA A 161 -35.43 -13.40 4.13
N GLU A 162 -34.13 -13.34 4.43
CA GLU A 162 -33.37 -12.12 4.74
C GLU A 162 -33.29 -11.17 3.53
N LEU A 163 -33.04 -11.70 2.34
CA LEU A 163 -32.94 -10.90 1.11
C LEU A 163 -34.28 -10.75 0.37
N ASN A 164 -35.38 -11.28 0.93
CA ASN A 164 -36.69 -11.33 0.28
C ASN A 164 -36.65 -11.95 -1.14
N LEU A 165 -35.95 -13.08 -1.27
CA LEU A 165 -35.75 -13.79 -2.53
C LEU A 165 -36.39 -15.18 -2.51
N ALA A 166 -36.80 -15.69 -3.67
CA ALA A 166 -37.17 -17.09 -3.79
C ALA A 166 -35.95 -18.01 -3.52
N VAL A 167 -36.15 -19.12 -2.82
CA VAL A 167 -35.10 -20.13 -2.53
C VAL A 167 -34.40 -20.62 -3.80
N GLY A 168 -35.12 -20.71 -4.92
CA GLY A 168 -34.55 -21.04 -6.24
C GLY A 168 -33.54 -20.00 -6.73
N THR A 169 -33.82 -18.71 -6.53
CA THR A 169 -32.93 -17.60 -6.88
C THR A 169 -31.66 -17.61 -6.05
N VAL A 170 -31.75 -17.91 -4.75
CA VAL A 170 -30.58 -18.03 -3.87
C VAL A 170 -29.67 -19.18 -4.33
N LYS A 171 -30.25 -20.33 -4.72
CA LYS A 171 -29.47 -21.47 -5.25
C LYS A 171 -28.80 -21.15 -6.60
N THR A 172 -29.46 -20.42 -7.48
CA THR A 172 -28.88 -19.98 -8.77
C THR A 172 -27.73 -19.01 -8.54
N ARG A 173 -27.90 -18.01 -7.67
CA ARG A 173 -26.83 -17.07 -7.32
C ARG A 173 -25.66 -17.77 -6.64
N LEU A 174 -25.88 -18.75 -5.76
CA LEU A 174 -24.78 -19.55 -5.19
C LEU A 174 -24.03 -20.41 -6.22
N ARG A 175 -24.68 -20.86 -7.30
CA ARG A 175 -23.98 -21.51 -8.41
C ARG A 175 -23.10 -20.52 -9.16
N GLU A 176 -23.62 -19.33 -9.43
CA GLU A 176 -22.89 -18.24 -10.10
C GLU A 176 -21.68 -17.78 -9.27
N VAL A 177 -21.84 -17.64 -7.95
CA VAL A 177 -20.75 -17.38 -7.00
C VAL A 177 -19.66 -18.45 -7.10
N ARG A 178 -20.02 -19.74 -7.13
CA ARG A 178 -19.03 -20.83 -7.23
C ARG A 178 -18.30 -20.84 -8.56
N THR A 179 -18.96 -20.45 -9.66
CA THR A 179 -18.30 -20.32 -10.96
C THR A 179 -17.28 -19.19 -10.94
N LEU A 180 -17.67 -18.02 -10.44
CA LEU A 180 -16.80 -16.84 -10.36
C LEU A 180 -15.59 -17.07 -9.45
N LEU A 181 -15.81 -17.65 -8.26
CA LEU A 181 -14.73 -18.01 -7.35
C LEU A 181 -13.79 -19.07 -7.95
N ARG A 182 -14.30 -20.02 -8.74
CA ARG A 182 -13.44 -21.00 -9.42
C ARG A 182 -12.58 -20.41 -10.53
N THR A 183 -13.09 -19.41 -11.25
CA THR A 183 -12.32 -18.64 -12.23
C THR A 183 -11.20 -17.86 -11.55
N GLU A 184 -11.51 -17.21 -10.42
CA GLU A 184 -10.54 -16.44 -9.63
C GLU A 184 -9.39 -17.31 -9.10
N PHE A 185 -9.68 -18.55 -8.69
CA PHE A 185 -8.70 -19.46 -8.09
C PHE A 185 -8.12 -20.52 -9.07
N GLY A 186 -8.38 -20.41 -10.38
CA GLY A 186 -7.70 -21.21 -11.41
C GLY A 186 -7.97 -22.73 -11.39
N VAL A 187 -9.15 -23.19 -10.96
CA VAL A 187 -9.49 -24.63 -10.88
C VAL A 187 -10.33 -25.05 -12.10
N GLU A 188 -9.73 -25.78 -13.07
CA GLU A 188 -10.43 -26.30 -14.27
C GLU A 188 -11.24 -27.58 -14.03
N GLU A 189 -12.32 -27.76 -14.82
CA GLU A 189 -13.00 -29.05 -15.04
C GLU A 189 -13.15 -29.36 -16.54
N VAL A 190 -12.95 -30.62 -16.91
CA VAL A 190 -12.91 -31.15 -18.29
C VAL A 190 -14.31 -31.41 -18.89
N LYS A 191 -14.58 -30.74 -20.03
CA LYS A 191 -15.45 -31.04 -21.20
C LYS A 191 -16.98 -31.25 -21.03
N SER A 192 -17.79 -30.53 -21.83
CA SER A 192 -18.07 -30.88 -23.25
C SER A 192 -19.06 -29.92 -23.99
N LYS A 193 -18.71 -29.62 -25.26
CA LYS A 193 -19.52 -29.30 -26.47
C LYS A 193 -20.73 -28.33 -26.38
N THR A 194 -20.72 -27.25 -27.19
CA THR A 194 -21.34 -27.19 -28.55
C THR A 194 -21.36 -25.76 -29.12
N SER A 195 -20.65 -25.57 -30.25
CA SER A 195 -21.02 -24.87 -31.51
C SER A 195 -21.91 -23.60 -31.50
N ILE A 196 -21.45 -22.50 -32.14
CA ILE A 196 -21.97 -21.94 -33.43
C ILE A 196 -21.44 -20.50 -33.74
N ARG A 197 -20.86 -20.39 -34.95
CA ARG A 197 -20.81 -19.32 -35.99
C ARG A 197 -20.24 -17.91 -35.75
N VAL A 198 -19.26 -17.64 -36.62
CA VAL A 198 -18.77 -16.36 -37.19
C VAL A 198 -19.76 -15.83 -38.24
N PRO A 199 -19.81 -14.50 -38.49
CA PRO A 199 -19.64 -14.03 -39.87
C PRO A 199 -18.66 -12.86 -40.02
N GLU A 200 -17.67 -13.11 -40.88
CA GLU A 200 -17.20 -12.37 -42.07
C GLU A 200 -17.10 -10.84 -42.13
N GLN A 201 -15.99 -10.47 -42.75
CA GLN A 201 -15.40 -9.16 -43.05
C GLN A 201 -16.26 -8.27 -43.95
N GLU A 202 -16.02 -6.96 -43.87
CA GLU A 202 -15.90 -6.14 -45.07
C GLU A 202 -14.91 -4.99 -44.86
N ALA A 203 -13.99 -4.82 -45.81
CA ALA A 203 -13.03 -3.73 -45.90
C ALA A 203 -13.38 -2.85 -47.12
N PRO A 204 -13.04 -1.54 -47.10
CA PRO A 204 -12.82 -0.83 -48.35
C PRO A 204 -11.37 -0.30 -48.49
N LYS A 205 -10.94 -0.32 -49.75
CA LYS A 205 -9.64 0.04 -50.32
C LYS A 205 -9.58 1.55 -50.69
N PRO A 206 -8.44 2.08 -51.17
CA PRO A 206 -7.95 3.41 -50.82
C PRO A 206 -8.45 4.51 -51.76
N ALA A 207 -8.55 5.74 -51.24
CA ALA A 207 -8.71 6.95 -52.03
C ALA A 207 -7.45 7.82 -51.91
N SER A 208 -6.72 7.90 -53.01
CA SER A 208 -5.70 8.91 -53.25
C SER A 208 -6.36 10.28 -53.40
N SER A 209 -5.99 11.25 -52.58
CA SER A 209 -6.15 12.65 -52.95
C SER A 209 -5.07 13.50 -52.29
N ARG A 210 -4.45 14.33 -53.14
CA ARG A 210 -3.44 15.33 -52.80
C ARG A 210 -4.05 16.33 -51.82
N ILE A 211 -3.43 16.53 -50.66
CA ILE A 211 -3.78 17.60 -49.73
C ILE A 211 -2.70 18.69 -49.83
N LYS A 212 -3.17 19.91 -50.05
CA LYS A 212 -2.39 21.15 -50.08
C LYS A 212 -1.83 21.43 -48.69
N GLU A 213 -0.60 21.93 -48.67
CA GLU A 213 0.18 22.30 -47.50
C GLU A 213 -0.54 23.34 -46.63
N GLY A 214 -0.82 22.93 -45.40
CA GLY A 214 -1.19 23.78 -44.28
C GLY A 214 -0.82 22.97 -43.03
N PHE A 215 0.41 23.15 -42.55
CA PHE A 215 0.90 22.49 -41.35
C PHE A 215 0.59 23.37 -40.14
N GLU A 216 -0.10 22.82 -39.14
CA GLU A 216 -0.40 23.54 -37.90
C GLU A 216 0.78 23.47 -36.90
N MET A 217 1.69 22.51 -37.08
CA MET A 217 2.93 22.36 -36.34
C MET A 217 3.92 21.57 -37.20
N GLU A 218 5.21 21.97 -37.20
CA GLU A 218 6.30 21.22 -37.81
C GLU A 218 7.56 21.40 -36.96
N LEU A 219 8.12 20.29 -36.47
CA LEU A 219 9.34 20.29 -35.67
C LEU A 219 10.23 19.08 -36.01
N THR A 220 11.54 19.28 -35.97
CA THR A 220 12.53 18.23 -36.21
C THR A 220 13.38 18.04 -34.96
N LEU A 221 13.54 16.81 -34.51
CA LEU A 221 14.32 16.45 -33.33
C LEU A 221 15.01 15.09 -33.49
N GLU A 222 15.95 14.81 -32.61
CA GLU A 222 16.59 13.50 -32.56
C GLU A 222 15.62 12.44 -32.02
N ARG A 223 15.57 11.29 -32.70
CA ARG A 223 14.66 10.20 -32.34
C ARG A 223 14.93 9.68 -30.94
N ASP A 224 16.20 9.45 -30.63
CA ASP A 224 16.62 8.87 -29.35
C ASP A 224 16.41 9.79 -28.16
N ASP A 225 16.42 11.10 -28.38
CA ASP A 225 16.14 12.06 -27.33
C ASP A 225 14.65 12.03 -26.97
N LEU A 226 13.78 11.95 -27.98
CA LEU A 226 12.33 11.80 -27.77
C LEU A 226 11.99 10.45 -27.14
N LEU A 227 12.57 9.36 -27.64
CA LEU A 227 12.31 8.02 -27.13
C LEU A 227 12.75 7.89 -25.67
N ARG A 228 13.95 8.37 -25.32
CA ARG A 228 14.43 8.39 -23.92
C ARG A 228 13.52 9.19 -23.01
N ALA A 229 13.11 10.39 -23.45
CA ALA A 229 12.18 11.22 -22.68
C ALA A 229 10.83 10.51 -22.46
N LEU A 230 10.29 9.83 -23.48
CA LEU A 230 9.03 9.11 -23.40
C LEU A 230 9.11 7.81 -22.59
N GLN A 231 10.21 7.06 -22.69
CA GLN A 231 10.43 5.83 -21.90
C GLN A 231 10.60 6.15 -20.41
N GLY A 232 11.25 7.27 -20.08
CA GLY A 232 11.29 7.81 -18.72
C GLY A 232 9.90 8.10 -18.13
N LEU A 233 8.88 8.29 -18.98
CA LEU A 233 7.48 8.45 -18.57
C LEU A 233 6.76 7.11 -18.41
N GLN A 234 7.07 6.09 -19.22
CA GLN A 234 6.38 4.78 -19.20
C GLN A 234 6.81 3.89 -18.04
N ASP A 235 8.11 3.82 -17.75
CA ASP A 235 8.63 3.01 -16.63
C ASP A 235 8.15 3.52 -15.26
N GLY A 236 7.47 4.66 -15.25
CA GLY A 236 6.79 5.24 -14.09
C GLY A 236 5.39 4.77 -13.76
N THR A 237 4.91 3.79 -14.50
CA THR A 237 3.56 3.26 -14.35
C THR A 237 3.57 1.74 -14.21
N THR A 238 4.41 1.21 -13.33
CA THR A 238 4.34 -0.21 -12.97
C THR A 238 3.20 -0.45 -11.97
N GLY A 239 2.02 -0.75 -12.50
CA GLY A 239 0.87 -1.27 -11.77
C GLY A 239 -0.29 -1.55 -12.73
N GLN A 240 -0.99 -2.68 -12.60
CA GLN A 240 -1.98 -3.24 -13.53
C GLN A 240 -3.23 -2.39 -13.84
N ASN A 241 -3.23 -1.09 -13.53
CA ASN A 241 -4.24 -0.14 -13.98
C ASN A 241 -3.58 0.92 -14.89
N ALA A 242 -3.32 0.53 -16.14
CA ALA A 242 -2.80 1.40 -17.20
C ALA A 242 -3.80 2.48 -17.69
N GLU A 243 -4.86 2.78 -16.93
CA GLU A 243 -5.97 3.61 -17.41
C GLU A 243 -6.00 5.06 -16.93
N SER A 244 -5.12 5.59 -16.07
CA SER A 244 -5.38 6.96 -15.56
C SER A 244 -4.26 7.97 -15.36
N VAL A 245 -3.00 7.73 -15.74
CA VAL A 245 -1.97 8.79 -15.55
C VAL A 245 -1.24 9.19 -16.84
N LEU A 246 -0.99 8.29 -17.78
CA LEU A 246 -0.24 8.59 -19.03
C LEU A 246 -0.82 7.88 -20.25
N SER A 247 -2.14 7.96 -20.47
CA SER A 247 -2.72 7.49 -21.74
C SER A 247 -2.18 8.30 -22.92
N ASN A 248 -1.87 9.58 -22.71
CA ASN A 248 -1.53 10.53 -23.76
C ASN A 248 -0.37 11.46 -23.38
N VAL A 249 0.41 11.90 -24.37
CA VAL A 249 1.52 12.86 -24.24
C VAL A 249 1.19 14.14 -25.00
N LEU A 250 1.42 15.29 -24.36
CA LEU A 250 1.33 16.61 -24.98
C LEU A 250 2.74 17.09 -25.39
N ILE A 251 2.95 17.36 -26.68
CA ILE A 251 4.17 17.97 -27.23
C ILE A 251 3.85 19.40 -27.63
N ARG A 252 4.65 20.37 -27.15
CA ARG A 252 4.44 21.80 -27.40
C ARG A 252 5.75 22.53 -27.64
N THR A 253 5.75 23.47 -28.59
CA THR A 253 6.86 24.39 -28.88
C THR A 253 6.64 25.74 -28.15
N GLU A 254 6.90 25.72 -26.82
CA GLU A 254 6.81 26.79 -25.76
C GLU A 254 5.46 27.54 -25.55
N ALA A 255 5.02 27.99 -24.35
CA ALA A 255 5.30 27.59 -22.96
C ALA A 255 3.97 27.36 -22.19
N GLY A 256 3.91 26.29 -21.39
CA GLY A 256 3.06 26.12 -20.19
C GLY A 256 1.68 25.46 -20.36
N ALA A 257 1.58 24.14 -20.09
CA ALA A 257 0.51 23.51 -19.27
C ALA A 257 0.83 22.06 -18.83
N ILE A 258 0.45 21.54 -17.63
CA ILE A 258 -0.84 20.88 -17.31
C ILE A 258 -0.99 20.53 -15.79
N ASP A 259 -2.23 20.32 -15.32
CA ASP A 259 -2.63 19.86 -13.97
C ASP A 259 -3.44 18.53 -13.96
N LEU A 260 -2.79 17.40 -13.67
CA LEU A 260 -3.41 16.13 -13.27
C LEU A 260 -2.64 15.60 -12.05
N GLU A 261 -3.24 14.66 -11.29
CA GLU A 261 -2.72 14.08 -10.04
C GLU A 261 -1.20 13.83 -10.04
N VAL A 262 -0.60 13.45 -11.18
CA VAL A 262 0.86 13.45 -11.44
C VAL A 262 1.11 13.93 -12.87
N SER A 263 2.02 14.88 -13.08
CA SER A 263 2.46 15.37 -14.40
C SER A 263 3.97 15.48 -14.48
N VAL A 264 4.55 15.05 -15.61
CA VAL A 264 5.99 15.17 -15.90
C VAL A 264 6.16 15.99 -17.18
N ARG A 265 7.09 16.93 -17.14
CA ARG A 265 7.53 17.74 -18.29
C ARG A 265 9.02 17.55 -18.47
N MET A 266 9.43 17.35 -19.72
CA MET A 266 10.84 17.32 -20.12
C MET A 266 11.06 18.30 -21.26
N LYS A 267 12.18 19.00 -21.24
CA LYS A 267 12.65 19.82 -22.36
C LYS A 267 13.54 18.98 -23.27
N ILE A 268 13.31 19.09 -24.56
CA ILE A 268 14.09 18.41 -25.59
C ILE A 268 14.48 19.45 -26.64
N GLU A 269 15.72 19.43 -27.07
CA GLU A 269 16.19 20.33 -28.13
C GLU A 269 15.67 19.88 -29.50
N GLY A 270 15.28 20.84 -30.33
CA GLY A 270 14.75 20.57 -31.67
C GLY A 270 14.65 21.82 -32.52
N THR A 271 14.65 21.64 -33.84
CA THR A 271 14.45 22.72 -34.80
C THR A 271 12.96 22.90 -35.09
N VAL A 272 12.40 24.02 -34.63
CA VAL A 272 10.98 24.37 -34.85
C VAL A 272 10.83 25.13 -36.16
N LYS A 273 10.07 24.58 -37.11
CA LYS A 273 9.71 25.26 -38.35
C LYS A 273 8.35 25.96 -38.25
N ALA A 274 7.40 25.33 -37.56
CA ALA A 274 6.10 25.90 -37.24
C ALA A 274 5.72 25.54 -35.80
N ALA A 275 5.46 26.56 -34.97
CA ALA A 275 5.06 26.38 -33.59
C ALA A 275 3.63 25.83 -33.48
N GLY A 276 3.35 25.05 -32.43
CA GLY A 276 2.06 24.39 -32.26
C GLY A 276 2.02 23.45 -31.06
N THR A 277 0.94 22.69 -30.96
CA THR A 277 0.71 21.68 -29.91
C THR A 277 0.12 20.43 -30.52
N ILE A 278 0.60 19.27 -30.07
CA ILE A 278 0.14 17.94 -30.47
C ILE A 278 -0.16 17.13 -29.20
N ALA A 279 -1.28 16.43 -29.16
CA ALA A 279 -1.56 15.43 -28.14
C ALA A 279 -1.70 14.04 -28.78
N VAL A 280 -0.94 13.04 -28.34
CA VAL A 280 -0.99 11.69 -28.92
C VAL A 280 -0.94 10.59 -27.87
N PRO A 281 -1.51 9.40 -28.13
CA PRO A 281 -1.37 8.25 -27.25
C PRO A 281 0.10 7.88 -27.04
N ALA A 282 0.55 7.82 -25.79
CA ALA A 282 1.96 7.68 -25.42
C ALA A 282 2.57 6.38 -25.97
N GLN A 283 1.86 5.27 -25.74
CA GLN A 283 2.29 3.94 -26.15
C GLN A 283 2.44 3.82 -27.68
N LYS A 284 1.48 4.36 -28.43
CA LYS A 284 1.53 4.33 -29.90
C LYS A 284 2.68 5.16 -30.45
N LEU A 285 3.02 6.27 -29.80
CA LEU A 285 4.18 7.09 -30.17
C LEU A 285 5.47 6.31 -29.93
N ILE A 286 5.62 5.68 -28.76
CA ILE A 286 6.82 4.88 -28.42
C ILE A 286 6.99 3.68 -29.35
N GLU A 287 5.94 2.87 -29.55
CA GLU A 287 5.95 1.76 -30.50
C GLU A 287 6.34 2.23 -31.91
N THR A 288 5.90 3.43 -32.31
CA THR A 288 6.29 3.99 -33.61
C THR A 288 7.78 4.33 -33.62
N LEU A 289 8.28 5.05 -32.62
CA LEU A 289 9.68 5.46 -32.52
C LEU A 289 10.66 4.28 -32.47
N GLU A 290 10.30 3.19 -31.77
CA GLU A 290 11.10 1.96 -31.69
C GLU A 290 11.28 1.27 -33.05
N THR A 291 10.34 1.49 -33.99
CA THR A 291 10.44 0.94 -35.36
C THR A 291 11.25 1.81 -36.32
N LEU A 292 11.58 3.05 -35.94
CA LEU A 292 12.30 3.98 -36.81
C LEU A 292 13.81 3.74 -36.80
N PRO A 293 14.52 4.02 -37.91
CA PRO A 293 15.99 4.00 -37.96
C PRO A 293 16.63 4.85 -36.86
N THR A 294 17.80 4.41 -36.37
CA THR A 294 18.52 5.02 -35.23
C THR A 294 19.44 6.17 -35.64
N ASP A 295 19.72 6.31 -36.92
CA ASP A 295 20.76 7.17 -37.49
C ASP A 295 20.21 8.44 -38.16
N MET A 296 18.91 8.72 -37.99
CA MET A 296 18.25 9.86 -38.64
C MET A 296 17.32 10.62 -37.69
N PRO A 297 17.24 11.95 -37.81
CA PRO A 297 16.28 12.76 -37.05
C PRO A 297 14.85 12.50 -37.55
N ILE A 298 13.89 12.73 -36.66
CA ILE A 298 12.46 12.63 -36.96
C ILE A 298 11.84 14.01 -37.17
N ASN A 299 10.92 14.10 -38.11
CA ASN A 299 10.10 15.29 -38.34
C ASN A 299 8.65 14.98 -37.95
N LEU A 300 8.14 15.71 -36.95
CA LEU A 300 6.75 15.62 -36.48
C LEU A 300 5.94 16.75 -37.10
N ILE A 301 4.85 16.39 -37.78
CA ILE A 301 4.03 17.32 -38.54
C ILE A 301 2.56 17.16 -38.15
N LYS A 302 1.95 18.20 -37.58
CA LYS A 302 0.49 18.25 -37.41
C LYS A 302 -0.16 18.75 -38.69
N THR A 303 -0.99 17.90 -39.28
CA THR A 303 -1.80 18.23 -40.45
C THR A 303 -3.17 18.77 -40.02
N ALA A 304 -3.84 19.53 -40.90
CA ALA A 304 -5.15 20.15 -40.64
C ALA A 304 -6.33 19.18 -40.37
N ASN A 305 -6.10 17.87 -40.45
CA ASN A 305 -7.13 16.84 -40.21
C ASN A 305 -6.86 16.07 -38.90
N ASP A 306 -6.34 16.74 -37.87
CA ASP A 306 -6.00 16.14 -36.57
C ASP A 306 -5.13 14.87 -36.69
N THR A 307 -4.22 14.86 -37.65
CA THR A 307 -3.29 13.76 -37.88
C THR A 307 -1.86 14.25 -37.74
N VAL A 308 -1.09 13.54 -36.92
CA VAL A 308 0.34 13.74 -36.70
C VAL A 308 1.10 12.78 -37.60
N GLU A 309 1.84 13.33 -38.56
CA GLU A 309 2.77 12.56 -39.37
C GLU A 309 4.16 12.55 -38.72
N ILE A 310 4.73 11.36 -38.56
CA ILE A 310 6.09 11.13 -38.07
C ILE A 310 6.92 10.67 -39.26
N ARG A 311 7.86 11.50 -39.72
CA ARG A 311 8.70 11.22 -40.88
C ARG A 311 10.13 10.96 -40.45
N CYS A 312 10.72 9.88 -40.99
CA CYS A 312 12.11 9.50 -40.76
C CYS A 312 12.66 8.90 -42.06
N GLY A 313 13.53 9.63 -42.77
CA GLY A 313 13.95 9.26 -44.12
C GLY A 313 12.74 9.09 -45.06
N ASP A 314 12.64 7.93 -45.70
CA ASP A 314 11.53 7.57 -46.61
C ASP A 314 10.28 7.03 -45.89
N SER A 315 10.36 6.83 -44.57
CA SER A 315 9.27 6.27 -43.78
C SER A 315 8.34 7.35 -43.26
N ILE A 316 7.03 7.12 -43.38
CA ILE A 316 5.97 8.01 -42.89
C ILE A 316 4.98 7.21 -42.06
N TYR A 317 4.83 7.59 -40.80
CA TYR A 317 3.87 7.02 -39.87
C TYR A 317 2.81 8.08 -39.53
N LYS A 318 1.61 7.63 -39.17
CA LYS A 318 0.49 8.52 -38.85
C LYS A 318 -0.14 8.13 -37.52
N ILE A 319 -0.27 9.09 -36.63
CA ILE A 319 -0.97 8.98 -35.35
C ILE A 319 -2.08 10.03 -35.33
N THR A 320 -3.22 9.70 -34.73
CA THR A 320 -4.32 10.64 -34.56
C THR A 320 -4.03 11.57 -33.40
N ASP A 321 -4.12 12.88 -33.63
CA ASP A 321 -4.11 13.89 -32.58
C ASP A 321 -5.44 13.81 -31.82
N ILE A 322 -5.39 13.85 -30.50
CA ILE A 322 -6.58 13.79 -29.64
C ILE A 322 -7.01 15.17 -29.13
N SER A 323 -6.39 16.24 -29.64
CA SER A 323 -6.58 17.64 -29.26
C SER A 323 -6.07 17.99 -27.86
N GLY A 324 -5.11 18.92 -27.81
CA GLY A 324 -4.51 19.45 -26.58
C GLY A 324 -5.41 20.36 -25.74
N GLU A 325 -6.65 20.67 -26.15
CA GLU A 325 -7.59 21.49 -25.37
C GLU A 325 -8.23 20.72 -24.20
N THR A 326 -8.16 19.38 -24.21
CA THR A 326 -8.61 18.52 -23.11
C THR A 326 -7.59 18.41 -21.98
N PHE A 327 -6.39 18.94 -22.19
CA PHE A 327 -5.31 18.92 -21.24
C PHE A 327 -5.44 20.10 -20.24
N PRO A 328 -5.49 19.84 -18.92
CA PRO A 328 -5.67 20.87 -17.91
C PRO A 328 -4.59 21.98 -17.98
N GLN A 329 -4.85 23.17 -17.44
CA GLN A 329 -3.90 24.30 -17.45
C GLN A 329 -3.22 24.48 -16.07
N PRO A 330 -1.95 24.89 -16.01
CA PRO A 330 -1.17 24.96 -14.79
C PRO A 330 -1.51 26.28 -14.10
N LEU A 331 -1.63 26.22 -12.78
CA LEU A 331 -1.71 27.42 -11.97
C LEU A 331 -0.28 27.91 -11.72
N SER A 332 0.06 29.09 -12.25
CA SER A 332 1.27 29.80 -11.83
C SER A 332 0.99 30.47 -10.49
N VAL A 333 1.33 29.81 -9.40
CA VAL A 333 1.32 30.46 -8.08
C VAL A 333 2.78 30.68 -7.67
N GLU A 334 3.09 31.90 -7.24
CA GLU A 334 4.31 32.15 -6.48
C GLU A 334 4.23 31.30 -5.22
N SER A 335 5.02 30.24 -5.21
CA SER A 335 5.02 29.23 -4.16
C SER A 335 6.41 29.21 -3.55
N GLU A 336 6.50 28.98 -2.25
CA GLU A 336 7.80 28.87 -1.62
C GLU A 336 8.63 27.77 -2.25
N THR A 337 9.91 28.07 -2.44
CA THR A 337 10.86 27.11 -2.99
C THR A 337 11.98 26.84 -1.99
N PHE A 338 12.40 25.58 -1.97
CA PHE A 338 13.62 25.14 -1.32
C PHE A 338 14.36 24.19 -2.24
N SER A 339 15.66 24.06 -2.01
CA SER A 339 16.51 23.24 -2.85
C SER A 339 17.05 22.03 -2.10
N LEU A 340 17.05 20.88 -2.76
CA LEU A 340 17.67 19.64 -2.30
C LEU A 340 18.73 19.20 -3.29
N SER A 341 19.81 18.59 -2.79
CA SER A 341 20.70 17.87 -3.70
C SER A 341 19.97 16.68 -4.30
N GLY A 342 20.19 16.41 -5.59
CA GLY A 342 19.57 15.26 -6.25
C GLY A 342 19.99 13.95 -5.58
N GLN A 343 21.21 13.88 -5.02
CA GLN A 343 21.66 12.73 -4.25
C GLN A 343 20.83 12.52 -2.97
N THR A 344 20.64 13.56 -2.16
CA THR A 344 19.81 13.49 -0.94
C THR A 344 18.40 13.03 -1.28
N LEU A 345 17.81 13.54 -2.36
CA LEU A 345 16.47 13.17 -2.78
C LEU A 345 16.39 11.69 -3.18
N ARG A 346 17.38 11.16 -3.89
CA ARG A 346 17.47 9.73 -4.24
C ARG A 346 17.68 8.86 -3.00
N ASP A 347 18.54 9.27 -2.08
CA ASP A 347 18.85 8.52 -0.85
C ASP A 347 17.61 8.40 0.05
N VAL A 348 16.89 9.50 0.25
CA VAL A 348 15.62 9.52 1.00
C VAL A 348 14.63 8.52 0.43
N ILE A 349 14.48 8.50 -0.89
CA ILE A 349 13.51 7.66 -1.58
C ILE A 349 13.92 6.20 -1.53
N HIS A 350 15.19 5.90 -1.80
CA HIS A 350 15.76 4.56 -1.66
C HIS A 350 15.50 4.02 -0.25
N GLN A 351 15.82 4.81 0.79
CA GLN A 351 15.69 4.38 2.17
C GLN A 351 14.24 4.19 2.64
N THR A 352 13.26 4.90 2.08
CA THR A 352 11.92 4.94 2.67
C THR A 352 10.80 4.41 1.78
N ALA A 353 10.86 4.61 0.47
CA ALA A 353 9.71 4.38 -0.40
C ALA A 353 9.23 2.92 -0.44
N TYR A 354 10.14 1.96 -0.25
CA TYR A 354 9.78 0.55 -0.20
C TYR A 354 8.78 0.24 0.93
N ALA A 355 8.76 1.01 2.02
CA ALA A 355 7.89 0.75 3.17
C ALA A 355 6.45 1.26 2.99
N ALA A 356 6.16 2.09 1.99
CA ALA A 356 4.82 2.61 1.75
C ALA A 356 3.88 1.54 1.16
N SER A 357 2.58 1.66 1.42
CA SER A 357 1.60 0.75 0.85
C SER A 357 1.24 1.10 -0.59
N ILE A 358 1.14 0.09 -1.45
CA ILE A 358 0.69 0.23 -2.84
C ILE A 358 -0.85 0.27 -2.87
N GLU A 359 -1.49 -0.61 -2.11
CA GLU A 359 -2.95 -0.76 -2.02
C GLU A 359 -3.39 -0.79 -0.55
N ASP A 360 -4.03 0.29 -0.12
CA ASP A 360 -4.59 0.47 1.22
C ASP A 360 -5.77 1.44 1.15
N GLU A 361 -6.80 1.24 1.95
CA GLU A 361 -7.93 2.18 2.05
C GLU A 361 -7.50 3.50 2.73
N ARG A 362 -6.46 3.44 3.57
CA ARG A 362 -5.87 4.59 4.25
C ARG A 362 -4.91 5.30 3.30
N SER A 363 -5.38 6.35 2.65
CA SER A 363 -4.58 7.09 1.66
C SER A 363 -3.28 7.67 2.21
N PHE A 364 -3.19 7.97 3.52
CA PHE A 364 -1.95 8.45 4.14
C PHE A 364 -0.80 7.42 4.13
N LEU A 365 -1.09 6.13 3.97
CA LEU A 365 -0.07 5.07 3.83
C LEU A 365 0.43 4.90 2.39
N LYS A 366 -0.24 5.53 1.42
CA LYS A 366 0.09 5.45 -0.02
C LYS A 366 1.11 6.51 -0.44
N GLY A 367 1.99 6.90 0.46
CA GLY A 367 2.94 7.98 0.21
C GLY A 367 4.05 8.06 1.25
N LEU A 368 4.99 8.96 1.00
CA LEU A 368 6.07 9.30 1.91
C LEU A 368 5.71 10.58 2.63
N TYR A 369 5.78 10.55 3.96
CA TYR A 369 5.58 11.70 4.79
C TYR A 369 6.90 12.42 5.02
N PHE A 370 6.99 13.67 4.56
CA PHE A 370 8.08 14.59 4.83
C PHE A 370 7.69 15.44 6.03
N ASN A 371 8.22 15.11 7.20
CA ASN A 371 8.00 15.82 8.44
C ASN A 371 9.14 16.80 8.71
N PHE A 372 8.82 18.09 8.84
CA PHE A 372 9.83 19.12 9.05
C PHE A 372 9.80 19.62 10.48
N LEU A 373 10.79 19.20 11.26
CA LEU A 373 10.98 19.63 12.64
C LEU A 373 11.94 20.84 12.69
N GLU A 374 12.10 21.44 13.87
CA GLU A 374 12.96 22.62 14.02
C GLU A 374 14.46 22.28 13.85
N ASP A 375 14.86 21.07 14.22
CA ASP A 375 16.24 20.60 14.29
C ASP A 375 16.59 19.51 13.28
N ARG A 376 15.61 18.94 12.58
CA ARG A 376 15.81 17.88 11.58
C ARG A 376 14.63 17.72 10.62
N THR A 377 14.83 16.95 9.57
CA THR A 377 13.78 16.48 8.66
C THR A 377 13.64 14.96 8.81
N GLU A 378 12.43 14.48 9.05
CA GLU A 378 12.12 13.05 9.15
C GLU A 378 11.29 12.63 7.93
N ILE A 379 11.70 11.56 7.26
CA ILE A 379 10.95 11.00 6.12
C ILE A 379 10.49 9.61 6.50
N VAL A 380 9.18 9.39 6.39
CA VAL A 380 8.52 8.20 6.93
C VAL A 380 7.61 7.56 5.89
N ALA A 381 7.69 6.24 5.79
CA ALA A 381 6.78 5.43 5.02
C ALA A 381 6.42 4.16 5.80
N THR A 382 5.17 3.70 5.66
CA THR A 382 4.68 2.49 6.32
C THR A 382 3.49 1.90 5.57
N ASP A 383 3.32 0.59 5.66
CA ASP A 383 2.17 -0.17 5.19
C ASP A 383 1.35 -0.75 6.37
N GLY A 384 1.72 -0.37 7.60
CA GLY A 384 1.15 -0.90 8.84
C GLY A 384 1.77 -2.21 9.34
N LYS A 385 2.63 -2.87 8.57
CA LYS A 385 3.41 -4.07 8.97
C LYS A 385 4.90 -3.80 9.07
N ARG A 386 5.39 -2.81 8.32
CA ARG A 386 6.75 -2.27 8.44
C ARG A 386 6.72 -0.75 8.43
N LEU A 387 7.81 -0.14 8.89
CA LEU A 387 8.03 1.29 8.79
C LEU A 387 9.50 1.55 8.43
N ALA A 388 9.75 2.49 7.55
CA ALA A 388 11.07 3.05 7.31
C ALA A 388 11.06 4.53 7.71
N LEU A 389 12.02 4.91 8.54
CA LEU A 389 12.22 6.28 9.01
C LEU A 389 13.67 6.68 8.72
N ALA A 390 13.85 7.71 7.92
CA ALA A 390 15.14 8.32 7.65
C ALA A 390 15.18 9.76 8.20
N THR A 391 16.29 10.14 8.82
CA THR A 391 16.48 11.42 9.48
C THR A 391 17.61 12.19 8.83
N TYR A 392 17.34 13.43 8.45
CA TYR A 392 18.28 14.33 7.79
C TYR A 392 18.38 15.65 8.54
N ASP A 393 19.44 16.41 8.28
CA ASP A 393 19.53 17.80 8.71
C ASP A 393 18.31 18.61 8.18
N PRO A 394 17.94 19.72 8.83
CA PRO A 394 16.84 20.56 8.39
C PRO A 394 17.01 20.99 6.93
N PHE A 395 16.02 20.68 6.09
CA PHE A 395 16.00 21.21 4.73
C PHE A 395 15.78 22.73 4.78
N LYS A 396 16.59 23.48 4.02
CA LYS A 396 16.60 24.95 4.06
C LYS A 396 15.35 25.51 3.39
N ARG A 397 14.36 25.90 4.18
CA ARG A 397 13.03 26.37 3.72
C ARG A 397 12.70 27.77 4.20
N GLN A 398 11.72 28.43 3.55
CA GLN A 398 11.31 29.80 3.85
C GLN A 398 10.20 29.87 4.93
N GLU A 399 9.17 29.00 4.93
CA GLU A 399 8.17 28.89 6.00
C GLU A 399 8.20 27.59 6.82
N LYS A 400 7.52 27.64 7.98
CA LYS A 400 7.28 26.53 8.90
C LYS A 400 6.05 25.68 8.50
N ALA A 401 6.06 25.02 7.34
CA ALA A 401 5.09 23.94 7.10
C ALA A 401 5.35 22.78 8.08
N ASN A 402 4.33 22.15 8.68
CA ASN A 402 4.58 21.05 9.63
C ASN A 402 5.05 19.76 8.91
N GLY A 403 4.63 19.56 7.67
CA GLY A 403 5.00 18.40 6.85
C GLY A 403 3.98 18.16 5.74
N PHE A 404 4.27 17.25 4.81
CA PHE A 404 3.35 16.86 3.75
C PHE A 404 3.56 15.40 3.33
N ILE A 405 2.54 14.80 2.72
CA ILE A 405 2.60 13.42 2.20
C ILE A 405 2.63 13.47 0.68
N VAL A 406 3.72 12.97 0.08
CA VAL A 406 3.86 12.84 -1.38
C VAL A 406 3.41 11.44 -1.80
N PRO A 407 2.49 11.30 -2.79
CA PRO A 407 2.04 9.99 -3.26
C PRO A 407 3.19 9.08 -3.69
N LEU A 408 3.11 7.80 -3.34
CA LEU A 408 4.15 6.79 -3.62
C LEU A 408 4.47 6.70 -5.11
N LYS A 409 3.43 6.73 -5.95
CA LYS A 409 3.58 6.73 -7.41
C LYS A 409 4.48 7.86 -7.89
N THR A 410 4.28 9.08 -7.37
CA THR A 410 5.12 10.23 -7.73
C THR A 410 6.55 10.07 -7.23
N VAL A 411 6.69 9.62 -5.98
CA VAL A 411 7.99 9.42 -5.36
C VAL A 411 8.85 8.43 -6.13
N GLN A 412 8.26 7.35 -6.63
CA GLN A 412 8.97 6.32 -7.40
C GLN A 412 9.54 6.83 -8.73
N GLU A 413 9.05 7.97 -9.22
CA GLU A 413 9.52 8.59 -10.47
C GLU A 413 10.68 9.54 -10.28
N ILE A 414 10.80 10.12 -9.09
CA ILE A 414 11.82 11.12 -8.80
C ILE A 414 13.25 10.59 -9.08
N PRO A 415 13.65 9.38 -8.64
CA PRO A 415 15.00 8.88 -8.93
C PRO A 415 15.28 8.64 -10.42
N LYS A 416 14.23 8.39 -11.22
CA LYS A 416 14.35 8.17 -12.66
C LYS A 416 14.51 9.50 -13.40
N ILE A 417 13.59 10.43 -13.11
CA ILE A 417 13.54 11.76 -13.75
C ILE A 417 14.75 12.60 -13.37
N PHE A 418 15.15 12.58 -12.09
CA PHE A 418 16.24 13.39 -11.55
C PHE A 418 17.49 12.54 -11.24
N SER A 419 17.74 11.53 -12.07
CA SER A 419 18.87 10.58 -11.90
C SER A 419 20.24 11.26 -11.97
N GLU A 420 20.40 12.21 -12.89
CA GLU A 420 21.66 12.95 -13.11
C GLU A 420 21.64 14.38 -12.52
N SER A 421 20.50 14.81 -11.96
CA SER A 421 20.35 16.16 -11.42
C SER A 421 21.24 16.34 -10.19
N ILE A 422 22.01 17.43 -10.18
CA ILE A 422 22.86 17.83 -9.05
C ILE A 422 21.98 18.45 -7.96
N GLU A 423 21.02 19.27 -8.36
CA GLU A 423 20.17 20.08 -7.51
C GLU A 423 18.74 20.04 -8.05
N VAL A 424 17.77 19.90 -7.16
CA VAL A 424 16.35 19.85 -7.48
C VAL A 424 15.63 20.89 -6.63
N GLU A 425 15.02 21.87 -7.29
CA GLU A 425 14.14 22.83 -6.67
C GLU A 425 12.79 22.17 -6.38
N VAL A 426 12.37 22.25 -5.13
CA VAL A 426 11.08 21.78 -4.63
C VAL A 426 10.23 22.98 -4.28
N SER A 427 8.98 22.96 -4.71
CA SER A 427 8.05 24.06 -4.48
C SER A 427 6.67 23.52 -4.11
N VAL A 428 6.05 24.11 -3.08
CA VAL A 428 4.78 23.64 -2.53
C VAL A 428 3.77 24.78 -2.56
N SER A 429 2.61 24.55 -3.16
CA SER A 429 1.54 25.53 -3.31
C SER A 429 0.18 24.88 -3.05
N GLY A 430 -0.48 25.25 -1.96
CA GLY A 430 -1.77 24.64 -1.59
C GLY A 430 -1.64 23.13 -1.43
N ASN A 431 -2.38 22.36 -2.22
CA ASN A 431 -2.31 20.89 -2.24
C ASN A 431 -1.39 20.34 -3.34
N GLN A 432 -0.51 21.14 -3.94
CA GLN A 432 0.37 20.69 -5.02
C GLN A 432 1.83 20.85 -4.64
N ILE A 433 2.65 19.89 -5.08
CA ILE A 433 4.11 19.93 -4.96
C ILE A 433 4.73 19.75 -6.35
N ARG A 434 5.79 20.51 -6.60
CA ARG A 434 6.56 20.48 -7.85
C ARG A 434 8.05 20.34 -7.57
N PHE A 435 8.68 19.43 -8.29
CA PHE A 435 10.11 19.17 -8.34
C PHE A 435 10.65 19.60 -9.71
N THR A 436 11.77 20.32 -9.77
CA THR A 436 12.38 20.69 -11.05
C THR A 436 13.88 20.93 -10.94
N ASP A 437 14.64 20.59 -11.98
CA ASP A 437 16.06 20.96 -12.15
C ASP A 437 16.26 21.97 -13.29
N GLY A 438 15.16 22.50 -13.85
CA GLY A 438 15.13 23.38 -15.01
C GLY A 438 14.82 22.68 -16.33
N ASP A 439 15.30 21.45 -16.52
CA ASP A 439 15.10 20.66 -17.75
C ASP A 439 13.93 19.69 -17.61
N ALA A 440 13.77 19.11 -16.43
CA ALA A 440 12.64 18.30 -16.04
C ALA A 440 11.80 19.00 -14.97
N THR A 441 10.48 18.80 -15.02
CA THR A 441 9.53 19.25 -14.00
C THR A 441 8.53 18.13 -13.70
N LEU A 442 8.43 17.71 -12.45
CA LEU A 442 7.43 16.76 -11.94
C LEU A 442 6.49 17.50 -11.00
N THR A 443 5.18 17.44 -11.22
CA THR A 443 4.17 18.06 -10.34
C THR A 443 3.13 17.02 -9.93
N THR A 444 2.69 17.04 -8.67
CA THR A 444 1.67 16.13 -8.16
C THR A 444 0.81 16.81 -7.10
N GLU A 445 -0.38 16.27 -6.87
CA GLU A 445 -1.16 16.60 -5.67
C GLU A 445 -0.58 15.90 -4.43
N LEU A 446 -0.62 16.59 -3.29
CA LEU A 446 -0.31 16.05 -1.98
C LEU A 446 -1.50 15.25 -1.46
N VAL A 447 -1.22 14.25 -0.61
CA VAL A 447 -2.27 13.51 0.08
C VAL A 447 -2.78 14.37 1.25
N ASP A 448 -4.00 14.88 1.13
CA ASP A 448 -4.68 15.69 2.16
C ASP A 448 -5.22 14.82 3.31
N ARG A 449 -4.31 14.25 4.10
CA ARG A 449 -4.60 13.48 5.32
C ARG A 449 -3.52 13.73 6.36
N GLU A 450 -3.90 13.65 7.63
CA GLU A 450 -2.96 13.67 8.73
C GLU A 450 -2.19 12.34 8.80
N TYR A 451 -0.86 12.44 8.99
CA TYR A 451 -0.03 11.27 9.18
C TYR A 451 0.00 10.88 10.67
N PRO A 452 -0.22 9.60 11.03
CA PRO A 452 -0.21 9.17 12.43
C PRO A 452 1.13 9.47 13.13
N ASN A 453 1.09 9.67 14.45
CA ASN A 453 2.31 9.84 15.24
C ASN A 453 3.09 8.50 15.32
N TYR A 454 4.04 8.34 14.39
CA TYR A 454 4.88 7.16 14.27
C TYR A 454 5.94 7.02 15.37
N GLN A 455 6.27 8.08 16.11
CA GLN A 455 7.26 7.99 17.18
C GLN A 455 6.78 7.06 18.30
N ASN A 456 5.46 6.97 18.50
CA ASN A 456 4.85 6.13 19.53
C ASN A 456 4.95 4.62 19.24
N ILE A 457 5.22 4.21 17.99
CA ILE A 457 5.31 2.80 17.61
C ILE A 457 6.75 2.28 17.55
N ILE A 458 7.76 3.15 17.69
CA ILE A 458 9.18 2.75 17.69
C ILE A 458 9.53 2.22 19.10
N PRO A 459 9.81 0.92 19.27
CA PRO A 459 10.10 0.33 20.57
C PRO A 459 11.49 0.69 21.08
N GLN A 460 11.66 0.60 22.39
CA GLN A 460 12.97 0.63 23.06
C GLN A 460 13.43 -0.79 23.33
N ASN A 461 14.04 -1.42 22.32
CA ASN A 461 14.48 -2.80 22.40
C ASN A 461 15.77 -2.97 23.21
N LYS A 462 15.85 -4.02 24.02
CA LYS A 462 16.97 -4.24 24.96
C LYS A 462 18.09 -5.11 24.38
N ASN A 463 17.71 -6.08 23.56
CA ASN A 463 18.65 -7.04 22.97
C ASN A 463 19.08 -6.54 21.60
N LYS A 464 20.33 -6.85 21.24
CA LYS A 464 20.97 -6.38 20.02
C LYS A 464 21.77 -7.50 19.39
N VAL A 465 21.74 -7.64 18.07
CA VAL A 465 22.64 -8.50 17.30
C VAL A 465 23.22 -7.73 16.12
N VAL A 466 24.52 -7.89 15.89
CA VAL A 466 25.25 -7.34 14.74
C VAL A 466 25.64 -8.48 13.81
N VAL A 467 25.33 -8.34 12.53
CA VAL A 467 25.51 -9.39 11.53
C VAL A 467 25.80 -8.78 10.15
N SER A 468 26.52 -9.54 9.32
CA SER A 468 26.74 -9.17 7.92
C SER A 468 25.41 -9.03 7.18
N ARG A 469 25.19 -7.84 6.63
CA ARG A 469 23.98 -7.51 5.86
C ARG A 469 23.82 -8.40 4.65
N GLU A 470 24.88 -8.54 3.87
CA GLU A 470 24.89 -9.32 2.62
C GLU A 470 24.58 -10.79 2.87
N GLN A 471 25.20 -11.39 3.90
CA GLN A 471 24.97 -12.79 4.25
C GLN A 471 23.54 -13.02 4.73
N LEU A 472 23.01 -12.14 5.60
CA LEU A 472 21.65 -12.27 6.11
C LEU A 472 20.62 -12.05 5.00
N LEU A 473 20.83 -11.07 4.12
CA LEU A 473 19.95 -10.83 2.97
C LEU A 473 19.90 -12.05 2.05
N ARG A 474 21.06 -12.59 1.66
CA ARG A 474 21.18 -13.78 0.80
C ARG A 474 20.42 -14.97 1.40
N VAL A 475 20.63 -15.24 2.69
CA VAL A 475 19.98 -16.35 3.40
C VAL A 475 18.47 -16.12 3.52
N THR A 476 18.05 -14.91 3.85
CA THR A 476 16.63 -14.52 3.93
C THR A 476 15.92 -14.75 2.60
N GLN A 477 16.52 -14.31 1.49
CA GLN A 477 15.96 -14.50 0.15
C GLN A 477 15.91 -15.98 -0.26
N HIS A 478 16.95 -16.74 0.03
CA HIS A 478 17.02 -18.15 -0.35
C HIS A 478 16.03 -19.01 0.45
N ILE A 479 16.00 -18.88 1.77
CA ILE A 479 15.04 -19.60 2.63
C ILE A 479 13.61 -19.09 2.37
N GLY A 480 13.43 -17.79 2.11
CA GLY A 480 12.13 -17.21 1.74
C GLY A 480 11.53 -17.81 0.47
N GLN A 481 12.33 -18.27 -0.50
CA GLN A 481 11.84 -18.98 -1.69
C GLN A 481 11.31 -20.39 -1.37
N LEU A 482 11.76 -20.98 -0.27
CA LEU A 482 11.30 -22.28 0.22
C LEU A 482 10.07 -22.15 1.13
N ALA A 483 9.78 -20.94 1.62
CA ALA A 483 8.65 -20.66 2.49
C ALA A 483 7.31 -20.87 1.76
N ASN A 484 6.24 -21.02 2.54
CA ASN A 484 4.90 -21.13 1.98
C ASN A 484 4.58 -19.83 1.19
N PRO A 485 4.23 -19.90 -0.11
CA PRO A 485 3.98 -18.72 -0.93
C PRO A 485 2.86 -17.82 -0.42
N LYS A 486 1.97 -18.33 0.44
CA LYS A 486 0.85 -17.56 1.01
C LYS A 486 1.27 -16.58 2.09
N ASP A 487 2.19 -16.97 2.97
CA ASP A 487 2.57 -16.17 4.13
C ASP A 487 4.04 -15.73 4.11
N CYS A 488 4.86 -16.31 3.23
CA CYS A 488 6.30 -16.07 3.08
C CYS A 488 7.03 -16.12 4.43
N LYS A 489 6.53 -16.93 5.37
CA LYS A 489 7.01 -16.92 6.75
C LYS A 489 8.34 -17.65 6.88
N ILE A 490 9.29 -17.00 7.55
CA ILE A 490 10.56 -17.58 7.98
C ILE A 490 10.78 -17.36 9.47
N CYS A 491 11.63 -18.18 10.06
CA CYS A 491 12.00 -18.15 11.46
C CYS A 491 13.48 -17.78 11.57
N LEU A 492 13.78 -16.74 12.34
CA LEU A 492 15.13 -16.36 12.75
C LEU A 492 15.36 -16.78 14.19
N GLU A 493 16.22 -17.77 14.39
CA GLU A 493 16.74 -18.16 15.70
C GLU A 493 18.07 -17.45 15.91
N ILE A 494 18.07 -16.49 16.83
CA ILE A 494 19.23 -15.64 17.13
C ILE A 494 19.86 -16.15 18.43
N ASP A 495 21.13 -16.54 18.36
CA ASP A 495 21.95 -16.87 19.53
C ASP A 495 23.23 -16.01 19.56
N THR A 496 24.12 -16.29 20.52
CA THR A 496 25.35 -15.50 20.72
C THR A 496 26.42 -15.72 19.66
N GLU A 497 26.31 -16.76 18.84
CA GLU A 497 27.30 -17.18 17.85
C GLU A 497 26.79 -17.05 16.41
N ARG A 498 25.48 -17.22 16.19
CA ARG A 498 24.87 -17.32 14.87
C ARG A 498 23.39 -16.96 14.85
N ILE A 499 22.92 -16.64 13.65
CA ILE A 499 21.50 -16.58 13.29
C ILE A 499 21.21 -17.79 12.42
N ARG A 500 20.28 -18.65 12.84
CA ARG A 500 19.73 -19.74 12.03
C ARG A 500 18.43 -19.26 11.38
N VAL A 501 18.31 -19.46 10.07
CA VAL A 501 17.14 -19.07 9.27
C VAL A 501 16.50 -20.32 8.67
N SER A 502 15.20 -20.49 8.88
CA SER A 502 14.43 -21.66 8.41
C SER A 502 12.98 -21.30 8.07
N THR A 503 12.27 -22.20 7.40
CA THR A 503 10.81 -22.07 7.13
C THR A 503 9.94 -22.55 8.31
N LYS A 504 10.49 -23.40 9.19
CA LYS A 504 9.81 -24.00 10.36
C LYS A 504 10.77 -24.23 11.53
N THR A 505 10.23 -24.78 12.63
CA THR A 505 10.95 -25.16 13.85
C THR A 505 12.09 -26.17 13.63
N PRO A 506 13.10 -26.22 14.52
CA PRO A 506 14.24 -27.16 14.47
C PRO A 506 13.89 -28.66 14.47
N GLU A 507 12.68 -29.01 14.92
CA GLU A 507 12.20 -30.39 15.01
C GLU A 507 11.80 -30.97 13.64
N SER A 508 11.77 -30.12 12.61
CA SER A 508 11.54 -30.48 11.22
C SER A 508 12.87 -30.76 10.50
N GLU A 509 12.96 -31.82 9.70
CA GLU A 509 14.08 -32.09 8.77
C GLU A 509 14.11 -31.10 7.57
N GLU A 510 13.53 -29.91 7.74
CA GLU A 510 13.46 -28.89 6.69
C GLU A 510 14.78 -28.13 6.52
N PRO A 511 15.04 -27.60 5.31
CA PRO A 511 16.26 -26.84 5.01
C PRO A 511 16.41 -25.61 5.91
N TYR A 512 17.63 -25.38 6.36
CA TYR A 512 18.01 -24.18 7.10
C TYR A 512 19.39 -23.71 6.66
N GLU A 513 19.65 -22.43 6.86
CA GLU A 513 20.97 -21.84 6.71
C GLU A 513 21.36 -21.06 7.96
N THR A 514 22.65 -20.84 8.14
CA THR A 514 23.19 -20.12 9.29
C THR A 514 24.10 -18.99 8.85
N VAL A 515 24.03 -17.87 9.56
CA VAL A 515 24.91 -16.71 9.39
C VAL A 515 25.63 -16.48 10.71
N SER A 516 26.95 -16.27 10.67
CA SER A 516 27.72 -15.96 11.88
C SER A 516 27.38 -14.57 12.39
N VAL A 517 27.26 -14.45 13.71
CA VAL A 517 27.02 -13.18 14.40
C VAL A 517 28.36 -12.53 14.73
N GLU A 518 28.45 -11.22 14.57
CA GLU A 518 29.64 -10.42 14.96
C GLU A 518 29.60 -10.10 16.45
N SER A 519 28.41 -9.76 16.97
CA SER A 519 28.16 -9.60 18.40
C SER A 519 26.66 -9.73 18.72
N ALA A 520 26.31 -10.25 19.89
CA ALA A 520 24.93 -10.33 20.34
C ALA A 520 24.79 -10.10 21.85
N THR A 521 23.67 -9.51 22.23
CA THR A 521 23.24 -9.31 23.62
C THR A 521 21.86 -9.94 23.74
N GLY A 522 21.82 -11.22 24.12
CA GLY A 522 20.59 -12.01 24.23
C GLY A 522 20.36 -12.98 23.07
N SER A 523 19.33 -13.79 23.22
CA SER A 523 18.88 -14.77 22.23
C SER A 523 17.36 -14.77 22.16
N THR A 524 16.82 -15.09 20.99
CA THR A 524 15.38 -15.16 20.80
C THR A 524 15.05 -15.91 19.52
N ARG A 525 13.76 -16.14 19.29
CA ARG A 525 13.24 -16.73 18.07
C ARG A 525 12.12 -15.84 17.54
N ILE A 526 12.28 -15.33 16.32
CA ILE A 526 11.34 -14.36 15.74
C ILE A 526 10.86 -14.85 14.37
N GLY A 527 9.56 -14.80 14.15
CA GLY A 527 8.97 -15.02 12.83
C GLY A 527 8.94 -13.75 12.00
N PHE A 528 9.29 -13.83 10.73
CA PHE A 528 9.23 -12.72 9.78
C PHE A 528 8.54 -13.12 8.49
N ASP A 529 7.91 -12.14 7.83
CA ASP A 529 7.69 -12.23 6.39
C ASP A 529 9.04 -11.99 5.72
N ALA A 530 9.54 -13.00 4.99
CA ALA A 530 10.86 -12.96 4.36
C ALA A 530 11.02 -11.77 3.41
N ARG A 531 9.93 -11.32 2.77
CA ARG A 531 9.95 -10.19 1.83
C ARG A 531 10.21 -8.88 2.56
N LEU A 532 9.53 -8.67 3.70
CA LEU A 532 9.70 -7.46 4.50
C LEU A 532 11.12 -7.36 5.07
N LEU A 533 11.68 -8.47 5.55
CA LEU A 533 13.05 -8.53 6.04
C LEU A 533 14.07 -8.31 4.92
N ALA A 534 13.89 -8.98 3.77
CA ALA A 534 14.77 -8.80 2.63
C ALA A 534 14.77 -7.35 2.12
N ASP A 535 13.59 -6.72 2.01
CA ASP A 535 13.47 -5.33 1.61
C ASP A 535 14.20 -4.40 2.58
N ALA A 536 14.02 -4.57 3.89
CA ALA A 536 14.72 -3.73 4.88
C ALA A 536 16.25 -3.86 4.79
N LEU A 537 16.77 -5.07 4.58
CA LEU A 537 18.20 -5.32 4.43
C LEU A 537 18.75 -4.82 3.08
N ALA A 538 17.94 -4.82 2.02
CA ALA A 538 18.33 -4.34 0.70
C ALA A 538 18.52 -2.82 0.65
N HIS A 539 17.78 -2.07 1.47
CA HIS A 539 17.83 -0.59 1.52
C HIS A 539 18.76 -0.04 2.62
N ILE A 540 19.64 -0.88 3.16
CA ILE A 540 20.74 -0.46 4.03
C ILE A 540 22.06 -0.66 3.28
N ASP A 541 22.92 0.36 3.29
CA ASP A 541 24.14 0.36 2.48
C ASP A 541 25.41 -0.03 3.27
N THR A 542 25.31 -0.21 4.60
CA THR A 542 26.44 -0.64 5.43
C THR A 542 26.74 -2.13 5.29
N GLU A 543 28.00 -2.53 5.51
CA GLU A 543 28.41 -3.95 5.46
C GLU A 543 27.72 -4.80 6.53
N SER A 544 27.55 -4.24 7.73
CA SER A 544 26.88 -4.87 8.86
C SER A 544 25.62 -4.11 9.25
N VAL A 545 24.64 -4.84 9.76
CA VAL A 545 23.38 -4.29 10.31
C VAL A 545 23.28 -4.59 11.79
N LEU A 546 22.67 -3.66 12.51
CA LEU A 546 22.27 -3.82 13.90
C LEU A 546 20.77 -4.17 13.95
N ILE A 547 20.44 -5.32 14.51
CA ILE A 547 19.05 -5.73 14.76
C ILE A 547 18.79 -5.60 16.25
N GLU A 548 17.83 -4.75 16.64
CA GLU A 548 17.38 -4.59 18.02
C GLU A 548 16.04 -5.28 18.22
N PHE A 549 15.95 -6.15 19.23
CA PHE A 549 14.78 -6.98 19.53
C PHE A 549 14.53 -7.09 21.04
N SER A 550 13.35 -7.59 21.42
CA SER A 550 13.00 -7.88 22.81
C SER A 550 12.40 -9.28 22.93
N ARG A 551 11.08 -9.43 22.80
CA ARG A 551 10.37 -10.71 22.76
C ARG A 551 9.99 -11.09 21.33
N GLU A 552 9.54 -12.34 21.14
CA GLU A 552 9.25 -12.94 19.84
C GLU A 552 8.23 -12.18 18.99
N LEU A 553 7.30 -11.45 19.63
CA LEU A 553 6.23 -10.69 18.97
C LEU A 553 6.40 -9.17 19.08
N ASP A 554 7.46 -8.68 19.73
CA ASP A 554 7.73 -7.26 19.85
C ASP A 554 8.30 -6.72 18.52
N PRO A 555 7.95 -5.49 18.08
CA PRO A 555 8.48 -4.93 16.84
C PRO A 555 10.00 -4.94 16.83
N VAL A 556 10.60 -5.32 15.70
CA VAL A 556 12.05 -5.42 15.54
C VAL A 556 12.57 -4.22 14.80
N LEU A 557 13.68 -3.64 15.27
CA LEU A 557 14.36 -2.55 14.59
C LEU A 557 15.59 -3.09 13.87
N ILE A 558 15.79 -2.66 12.63
CA ILE A 558 16.96 -2.96 11.80
C ILE A 558 17.58 -1.63 11.41
N LYS A 559 18.86 -1.46 11.72
CA LYS A 559 19.59 -0.20 11.55
C LYS A 559 20.93 -0.46 10.84
N PRO A 560 21.49 0.53 10.14
CA PRO A 560 22.88 0.49 9.69
C PRO A 560 23.79 0.48 10.91
N MET A 561 24.87 -0.31 10.87
CA MET A 561 25.83 -0.29 11.97
C MET A 561 26.56 1.07 12.01
N GLY A 562 26.44 1.78 13.14
CA GLY A 562 27.09 3.07 13.37
C GLY A 562 26.33 4.30 12.85
N ASP A 563 25.10 4.15 12.36
CA ASP A 563 24.24 5.26 11.95
C ASP A 563 22.81 5.09 12.50
N ASP A 564 22.42 5.93 13.46
CA ASP A 564 21.08 5.91 14.06
C ASP A 564 20.05 6.76 13.28
N ARG A 565 20.45 7.40 12.16
CA ARG A 565 19.56 8.24 11.37
C ARG A 565 18.57 7.45 10.52
N TYR A 566 18.78 6.15 10.37
CA TYR A 566 17.88 5.28 9.63
C TYR A 566 17.37 4.14 10.51
N ILE A 567 16.05 3.92 10.48
CA ILE A 567 15.37 2.87 11.22
C ILE A 567 14.39 2.17 10.28
N ALA A 568 14.58 0.86 10.11
CA ALA A 568 13.55 -0.03 9.57
C ALA A 568 12.90 -0.80 10.72
N LEU A 569 11.60 -0.66 10.90
CA LEU A 569 10.80 -1.42 11.85
C LEU A 569 10.03 -2.52 11.10
N ILE A 570 10.04 -3.74 11.63
CA ILE A 570 9.25 -4.85 11.08
C ILE A 570 8.44 -5.49 12.21
N MET A 571 7.14 -5.69 11.95
CA MET A 571 6.25 -6.43 12.84
C MET A 571 6.51 -7.95 12.69
N PRO A 572 6.79 -8.66 13.80
CA PRO A 572 6.94 -10.11 13.76
C PRO A 572 5.67 -10.85 13.38
N MET A 573 5.85 -12.07 12.90
CA MET A 573 4.81 -13.05 12.68
C MET A 573 4.81 -14.09 13.80
N LEU A 574 3.62 -14.53 14.20
CA LEU A 574 3.48 -15.67 15.10
C LEU A 574 4.04 -16.94 14.43
N LEU A 575 4.98 -17.58 15.13
CA LEU A 575 5.49 -18.89 14.81
C LEU A 575 4.54 -19.96 15.39
N GLU A 576 4.31 -21.04 14.63
CA GLU A 576 3.48 -22.18 15.07
C GLU A 576 4.23 -23.10 16.04
#